data_AF-A0A4Q0I8S8-F1
#
_entry.id   AF-A0A4Q0I8S8-F1
#
_cell.length_a   1.000
_cell.length_b   1.000
_cell.length_c   1.000
_cell.angle_alpha   90.00
_cell.angle_beta   90.00
_cell.angle_gamma   90.00
#
_symmetry.space_group_name_H-M   'P 1'
#
loop_
_entity.id
_entity.type
_entity.pdbx_description
1 polymer ?
#
loop_
_entity_poly.entity_id
_entity_poly.type
_entity_poly.pdbx_seq_one_letter_code
_entity_poly.pdbx_strand_id
1 'polypeptide(L)'
;STMTAYAIHVYDFKIKKFMFTFIMAVMTIPTQVTALGFLQLVSDMKLEDNFIPLIVPAIAAPVTFFYMKQYMESALPLSLVEAARIDGSGEFRTFNTIVLPL
;
A
#
# COMPACT_ATOMS: atom_id res chain seq x y z
N SER A 1 -1.94 -2.65 0.55
CA SER A 1 -1.74 -1.28 0.05
C SER A 1 -2.28 -0.16 0.95
N THR A 2 -3.54 -0.19 1.40
CA THR A 2 -4.16 0.93 2.17
C THR A 2 -3.43 1.28 3.48
N MET A 3 -2.96 0.27 4.22
CA MET A 3 -2.19 0.51 5.45
C MET A 3 -0.83 1.20 5.17
N THR A 4 -0.20 0.90 4.04
CA THR A 4 1.01 1.58 3.57
C THR A 4 0.71 3.04 3.21
N ALA A 5 -0.42 3.30 2.56
CA ALA A 5 -0.89 4.65 2.27
C ALA A 5 -1.14 5.44 3.56
N TYR A 6 -1.80 4.84 4.55
CA TYR A 6 -2.00 5.41 5.87
C TYR A 6 -0.65 5.75 6.54
N ALA A 7 0.29 4.81 6.57
CA ALA A 7 1.60 5.03 7.17
C ALA A 7 2.35 6.20 6.50
N ILE A 8 2.38 6.24 5.17
CA ILE A 8 3.04 7.32 4.42
C ILE A 8 2.30 8.64 4.59
N HIS A 9 0.97 8.66 4.66
CA HIS A 9 0.21 9.90 4.81
C HIS A 9 0.35 10.48 6.23
N VAL A 10 0.11 9.68 7.26
CA VAL A 10 -0.03 10.14 8.65
C VAL A 10 1.29 10.33 9.39
N TYR A 11 2.31 9.53 9.08
CA TYR A 11 3.56 9.57 9.84
C TYR A 11 4.64 10.34 9.11
N ASP A 12 5.54 10.95 9.87
CA ASP A 12 6.80 11.48 9.36
C ASP A 12 7.97 10.61 9.86
N PHE A 13 8.61 9.91 8.93
CA PHE A 13 9.73 9.01 9.21
C PHE A 13 10.81 9.17 8.14
N LYS A 14 12.07 8.95 8.53
CA LYS A 14 13.27 9.32 7.75
C LYS A 14 13.27 8.85 6.30
N ILE A 15 12.73 7.66 6.02
CA ILE A 15 12.73 7.04 4.68
C ILE A 15 11.42 7.22 3.90
N LYS A 16 10.48 8.02 4.41
CA LYS A 16 9.14 8.24 3.82
C LYS A 16 9.20 8.66 2.35
N LYS A 17 10.04 9.66 2.05
CA LYS A 17 10.18 10.19 0.67
C LYS A 17 10.72 9.12 -0.28
N PHE A 18 11.74 8.37 0.16
CA PHE A 18 12.30 7.28 -0.64
C PHE A 18 11.26 6.20 -0.93
N MET A 19 10.53 5.73 0.09
CA MET A 19 9.48 4.71 -0.08
C MET A 19 8.39 5.17 -1.03
N PHE A 20 7.91 6.42 -0.88
CA PHE A 20 6.91 6.98 -1.77
C PHE A 20 7.40 7.02 -3.23
N THR A 21 8.59 7.59 -3.46
CA THR A 21 9.17 7.68 -4.81
C THR A 21 9.43 6.30 -5.42
N PHE A 22 9.90 5.33 -4.62
CA PHE A 22 10.12 3.96 -5.06
C PHE A 22 8.83 3.29 -5.54
N ILE A 23 7.74 3.39 -4.76
CA ILE A 23 6.44 2.82 -5.14
C ILE A 23 5.92 3.47 -6.44
N MET A 24 6.06 4.79 -6.58
CA MET A 24 5.69 5.49 -7.80
C MET A 24 6.53 5.04 -9.00
N ALA A 25 7.83 4.83 -8.84
CA ALA A 25 8.70 4.33 -9.89
C ALA A 25 8.26 2.93 -10.35
N VAL A 26 7.96 2.01 -9.42
CA VAL A 26 7.44 0.68 -9.76
C VAL A 26 6.11 0.77 -10.53
N MET A 27 5.22 1.67 -10.12
CA MET A 27 3.92 1.87 -10.80
C MET A 27 4.07 2.32 -12.26
N THR A 28 5.15 3.03 -12.61
CA THR A 28 5.39 3.45 -14.00
C THR A 28 5.86 2.34 -14.94
N ILE A 29 6.25 1.18 -14.40
CA ILE A 29 6.74 0.06 -15.21
C ILE A 29 5.54 -0.63 -15.89
N PRO A 30 5.53 -0.75 -17.24
CA PRO A 30 4.45 -1.44 -17.94
C PRO A 30 4.42 -2.94 -17.59
N THR A 31 3.24 -3.47 -17.28
CA THR A 31 3.07 -4.88 -16.89
C THR A 31 3.43 -5.86 -18.01
N GLN A 32 3.28 -5.44 -19.26
CA GLN A 32 3.64 -6.25 -20.43
C GLN A 32 5.15 -6.50 -20.50
N VAL A 33 5.96 -5.53 -20.06
CA VAL A 33 7.43 -5.63 -20.07
C VAL A 33 7.91 -6.62 -18.99
N THR A 34 7.23 -6.68 -17.85
CA THR A 34 7.60 -7.57 -16.74
C THR A 34 7.01 -8.98 -16.82
N ALA A 35 6.04 -9.20 -17.71
CA ALA A 35 5.30 -10.46 -17.80
C ALA A 35 6.19 -11.69 -18.05
N LEU A 36 7.11 -11.62 -19.02
CA LEU A 36 7.99 -12.76 -19.34
C LEU A 36 8.91 -13.12 -18.17
N GLY A 37 9.53 -12.11 -17.54
CA GLY A 37 10.38 -12.33 -16.37
C GLY A 37 9.60 -12.87 -15.17
N PHE A 38 8.35 -12.42 -14.99
CA PHE A 38 7.47 -12.96 -13.97
C PHE A 38 7.09 -14.43 -14.22
N LEU A 39 6.76 -14.81 -15.46
CA LEU A 39 6.49 -16.21 -15.80
C LEU A 39 7.71 -17.10 -15.58
N GLN A 40 8.91 -16.61 -15.94
CA GLN A 40 10.15 -17.33 -15.67
C GLN A 40 10.36 -17.52 -14.16
N LEU A 41 10.17 -16.48 -13.35
CA LEU A 41 10.24 -16.57 -11.89
C LEU A 41 9.24 -17.60 -11.32
N VAL A 42 8.00 -17.61 -11.81
CA VAL A 42 6.99 -18.58 -11.37
C VAL A 42 7.41 -20.00 -11.71
N SER A 43 8.04 -20.22 -12.87
CA SER A 43 8.51 -21.54 -13.27
C SER A 43 9.73 -22.01 -12.49
N ASP A 44 10.68 -21.10 -12.25
CA ASP A 44 11.85 -21.37 -11.38
C ASP A 44 11.41 -21.75 -9.96
N MET A 45 10.30 -21.16 -9.49
CA MET A 45 9.68 -21.45 -8.20
C MET A 45 8.76 -22.68 -8.20
N LYS A 46 8.46 -23.28 -9.36
CA LYS A 46 7.50 -24.39 -9.54
C LYS A 46 6.09 -24.08 -9.03
N LEU A 47 5.60 -22.88 -9.31
CA LEU A 47 4.30 -22.38 -8.85
C LEU A 47 3.27 -22.24 -9.98
N GLU A 48 3.48 -22.85 -11.14
CA GLU A 48 2.63 -22.69 -12.32
C GLU A 48 1.17 -23.10 -12.07
N ASP A 49 0.94 -24.19 -11.34
CA ASP A 49 -0.39 -24.71 -11.02
C ASP A 49 -0.94 -24.18 -9.67
N ASN A 50 -0.49 -23.00 -9.23
CA ASN A 50 -0.87 -22.41 -7.94
C ASN A 50 -1.42 -20.98 -8.10
N PHE A 51 -2.31 -20.57 -7.20
CA PHE A 51 -2.82 -19.20 -7.12
C PHE A 51 -1.87 -18.23 -6.40
N ILE A 52 -0.83 -18.71 -5.71
CA ILE A 52 0.16 -17.88 -4.98
C ILE A 52 0.74 -16.76 -5.86
N PRO A 53 1.22 -17.03 -7.09
CA PRO A 53 1.72 -15.98 -8.00
C PRO A 53 0.69 -14.91 -8.34
N LEU A 54 -0.60 -15.20 -8.24
CA LEU A 54 -1.66 -14.23 -8.48
C LEU A 54 -2.00 -13.43 -7.21
N ILE A 55 -2.04 -14.10 -6.06
CA ILE A 55 -2.46 -13.49 -4.79
C ILE A 55 -1.37 -12.56 -4.23
N VAL A 56 -0.13 -13.03 -4.15
CA VAL A 56 0.95 -12.33 -3.44
C VAL A 56 1.28 -10.96 -4.08
N PRO A 57 1.38 -10.83 -5.41
CA PRO A 57 1.56 -9.52 -6.03
C PRO A 57 0.32 -8.62 -5.87
N ALA A 58 -0.88 -9.19 -5.94
CA ALA A 58 -2.13 -8.43 -5.91
C ALA A 58 -2.38 -7.72 -4.57
N ILE A 59 -2.03 -8.33 -3.43
CA ILE A 59 -2.20 -7.71 -2.10
C ILE A 59 -1.32 -6.47 -1.89
N ALA A 60 -0.25 -6.33 -2.69
CA ALA A 60 0.72 -5.25 -2.66
C ALA A 60 0.66 -4.36 -3.92
N ALA A 61 -0.53 -4.17 -4.50
CA ALA A 61 -0.72 -3.38 -5.72
C ALA A 61 -0.33 -1.88 -5.55
N PRO A 62 0.63 -1.36 -6.34
CA PRO A 62 1.04 0.06 -6.31
C PRO A 62 -0.08 1.03 -6.72
N VAL A 63 -0.91 0.64 -7.68
CA VAL A 63 -2.05 1.45 -8.14
C VAL A 63 -3.06 1.66 -7.01
N THR A 64 -3.40 0.61 -6.26
CA THR A 64 -4.26 0.70 -5.09
C THR A 64 -3.64 1.58 -4.01
N PHE A 65 -2.33 1.48 -3.78
CA PHE A 65 -1.63 2.36 -2.85
C PHE A 65 -1.76 3.83 -3.26
N PHE A 66 -1.52 4.14 -4.54
CA PHE A 66 -1.59 5.50 -5.06
C PHE A 66 -2.97 6.10 -4.85
N TYR A 67 -4.04 5.41 -5.25
CA TYR A 67 -5.41 5.91 -5.06
C TYR A 67 -5.77 6.10 -3.59
N MET A 68 -5.41 5.15 -2.71
CA MET A 68 -5.68 5.28 -1.27
C MET A 68 -4.93 6.47 -0.66
N LYS A 69 -3.68 6.69 -1.07
CA LYS A 69 -2.88 7.84 -0.62
C LYS A 69 -3.49 9.16 -1.11
N GLN A 70 -3.89 9.25 -2.38
CA GLN A 70 -4.54 10.45 -2.92
C GLN A 70 -5.88 10.72 -2.23
N TYR A 71 -6.66 9.67 -1.96
CA TYR A 71 -7.91 9.78 -1.21
C TYR A 71 -7.66 10.32 0.20
N MET A 72 -6.74 9.73 0.97
CA MET A 72 -6.38 10.21 2.30
C MET A 72 -5.89 11.66 2.29
N GLU A 73 -5.06 12.05 1.31
CA GLU A 73 -4.64 13.45 1.16
C GLU A 73 -5.79 14.42 0.94
N SER A 74 -6.86 13.98 0.26
CA SER A 74 -8.02 14.82 -0.01
C SER A 74 -9.07 14.81 1.10
N ALA A 75 -9.23 13.68 1.79
CA ALA A 75 -10.43 13.38 2.58
C ALA A 75 -10.16 13.06 4.06
N LEU A 76 -8.91 12.80 4.47
CA LEU A 76 -8.56 12.42 5.85
C LEU A 76 -7.91 13.58 6.62
N PRO A 77 -8.65 14.32 7.45
CA PRO A 77 -8.06 15.27 8.40
C PRO A 77 -7.15 14.55 9.40
N LEU A 78 -5.88 14.98 9.51
CA LEU A 78 -4.94 14.41 10.49
C LEU A 78 -5.41 14.60 11.94
N SER A 79 -6.19 15.64 12.21
CA SER A 79 -6.79 15.90 13.52
C SER A 79 -7.74 14.78 14.00
N LEU A 80 -8.37 14.03 13.08
CA LEU A 80 -9.18 12.86 13.46
C LEU A 80 -8.32 11.73 14.02
N VAL A 81 -7.13 11.53 13.44
CA VAL A 81 -6.16 10.54 13.90
C VAL A 81 -5.59 10.94 15.26
N GLU A 82 -5.29 12.23 15.44
CA GLU A 82 -4.83 12.78 16.72
C GLU A 82 -5.89 12.67 17.81
N ALA A 83 -7.15 12.99 17.50
CA ALA A 83 -8.27 12.83 18.43
C ALA A 83 -8.44 11.37 18.87
N ALA A 84 -8.38 10.43 17.93
CA ALA A 84 -8.45 9.00 18.24
C ALA A 84 -7.33 8.55 19.20
N ARG A 85 -6.11 9.08 19.06
CA ARG A 85 -4.99 8.80 19.96
C ARG A 85 -5.22 9.37 21.35
N ILE A 86 -5.74 10.60 21.45
CA ILE A 86 -6.11 11.24 22.72
C ILE A 86 -7.16 10.40 23.46
N ASP A 87 -8.13 9.84 22.73
CA ASP A 87 -9.16 8.95 23.25
C ASP A 87 -8.65 7.53 23.58
N GLY A 88 -7.33 7.29 23.45
CA GLY A 88 -6.70 6.01 23.78
C GLY A 88 -6.86 4.91 22.72
N SER A 89 -7.27 5.25 21.50
CA SER A 89 -7.31 4.28 20.40
C SER A 89 -5.91 3.92 19.92
N GLY A 90 -5.57 2.63 20.02
CA GLY A 90 -4.33 2.10 19.43
C GLY A 90 -4.36 2.17 17.90
N GLU A 91 -3.17 2.26 17.29
CA GLU A 91 -3.04 2.51 15.83
C GLU A 91 -3.77 1.52 14.94
N PHE A 92 -3.73 0.23 15.27
CA PHE A 92 -4.44 -0.76 14.48
C PHE A 92 -5.96 -0.57 14.55
N ARG A 93 -6.48 -0.16 15.70
CA ARG A 93 -7.90 0.16 15.87
C ARG A 93 -8.24 1.44 15.10
N THR A 94 -7.47 2.51 15.29
CA THR A 94 -7.64 3.79 14.59
C THR A 94 -7.68 3.60 13.07
N PHE A 95 -6.77 2.79 12.52
CA PHE A 95 -6.78 2.45 11.10
C PHE A 95 -8.08 1.75 10.68
N ASN A 96 -8.48 0.66 11.35
CA ASN A 96 -9.61 -0.17 10.90
C ASN A 96 -10.99 0.45 11.17
N THR A 97 -11.15 1.23 12.25
CA THR A 97 -12.47 1.73 12.68
C THR A 97 -12.72 3.19 12.33
N ILE A 98 -11.68 3.97 12.03
CA ILE A 98 -11.81 5.40 11.73
C ILE A 98 -11.32 5.69 10.32
N VAL A 99 -10.07 5.34 10.01
CA VAL A 99 -9.44 5.74 8.74
C VAL A 99 -9.96 4.96 7.54
N LEU A 100 -10.08 3.63 7.67
CA LEU A 100 -10.52 2.76 6.59
C LEU A 100 -11.98 2.98 6.14
N PRO A 101 -12.96 3.23 7.02
CA PRO A 101 -14.35 3.48 6.62
C PRO A 101 -14.66 4.94 6.25
N LEU A 102 -13.72 5.88 6.44
CA LEU A 102 -13.89 7.29 6.09
C LEU A 102 -13.89 7.46 4.57
#